data_AF-A0A7I7YRZ2-F1
#
_entry.id   AF-A0A7I7YRZ2-F1
#
_cell.length_a   1.000
_cell.length_b   1.000
_cell.length_c   1.000
_cell.angle_alpha   90.00
_cell.angle_beta   90.00
_cell.angle_gamma   90.00
#
_symmetry.space_group_name_H-M   'P 1'
#
loop_
_entity.id
_entity.type
_entity.pdbx_description
1 polymer ?
#
loop_
_entity_poly.entity_id
_entity_poly.type
_entity_poly.pdbx_seq_one_letter_code
_entity_poly.pdbx_strand_id
1 'polypeptide(L)'
;MLRLTAAVFVTVYFVHGVDHLRRGLDFEPLPIIAIGTVQTLLVVFAVVLVATRSRWAPLAAVVVGSVNAAGFILQHVLPAWFGPLSDSFIDAPPDRHVSAFSWVVVLLDILSAVVFATAGGLALRVRKSF
;
A
#
# COMPACT_ATOMS: atom_id res chain seq x y z
N MET A 1 -14.20 -3.22 -13.20
CA MET A 1 -12.93 -3.68 -12.61
C MET A 1 -12.25 -2.62 -11.75
N LEU A 2 -11.81 -1.47 -12.30
CA LEU A 2 -11.00 -0.47 -11.56
C LEU A 2 -11.61 0.03 -10.23
N ARG A 3 -12.94 0.23 -10.17
CA ARG A 3 -13.64 0.64 -8.94
C ARG A 3 -13.60 -0.42 -7.84
N LEU A 4 -13.81 -1.68 -8.21
CA LEU A 4 -13.78 -2.80 -7.28
C LEU A 4 -12.36 -2.98 -6.72
N THR A 5 -11.36 -2.97 -7.60
CA THR A 5 -9.96 -3.09 -7.17
C THR A 5 -9.52 -1.92 -6.30
N ALA A 6 -10.00 -0.69 -6.57
CA ALA A 6 -9.75 0.46 -5.71
C ALA A 6 -10.39 0.29 -4.32
N ALA A 7 -11.63 -0.19 -4.26
CA ALA A 7 -12.34 -0.43 -2.99
C ALA A 7 -11.63 -1.50 -2.16
N VAL A 8 -11.25 -2.63 -2.76
CA VAL A 8 -10.48 -3.67 -2.07
C VAL A 8 -9.14 -3.13 -1.59
N PHE A 9 -8.40 -2.45 -2.47
CA PHE A 9 -7.09 -1.90 -2.15
C PHE A 9 -7.14 -0.93 -0.96
N VAL A 10 -8.05 0.05 -0.99
CA VAL A 10 -8.16 1.03 0.10
C VAL A 10 -8.62 0.40 1.41
N THR A 11 -9.51 -0.58 1.36
CA THR A 11 -9.93 -1.31 2.56
C THR A 11 -8.76 -2.07 3.19
N VAL A 12 -8.01 -2.81 2.39
CA VAL A 12 -6.84 -3.56 2.89
C VAL A 12 -5.78 -2.60 3.44
N TYR A 13 -5.51 -1.49 2.74
CA TYR A 13 -4.58 -0.45 3.20
C TYR A 13 -4.94 0.12 4.58
N PHE A 14 -6.22 0.40 4.83
CA PHE A 14 -6.63 0.89 6.16
C PHE A 14 -6.62 -0.22 7.22
N VAL A 15 -6.88 -1.48 6.85
CA VAL A 15 -6.70 -2.61 7.77
C VAL A 15 -5.23 -2.76 8.16
N HIS A 16 -4.29 -2.48 7.25
CA HIS A 16 -2.88 -2.35 7.58
C HIS A 16 -2.62 -1.24 8.60
N GLY A 17 -3.12 -0.03 8.36
CA GLY A 17 -3.01 1.06 9.33
C GLY A 17 -3.50 0.68 10.73
N VAL A 18 -4.58 -0.12 10.82
CA VAL A 18 -5.07 -0.67 12.09
C VAL A 18 -4.10 -1.68 12.72
N ASP A 19 -3.40 -2.49 11.94
CA ASP A 19 -2.34 -3.38 12.46
C ASP A 19 -1.19 -2.58 13.08
N HIS A 20 -0.77 -1.46 12.48
CA HIS A 20 0.21 -0.57 13.12
C HIS A 20 -0.30 -0.02 14.46
N LEU A 21 -1.55 0.43 14.52
CA LEU A 21 -2.15 0.88 15.78
C LEU A 21 -2.21 -0.22 16.85
N ARG A 22 -2.49 -1.46 16.42
CA ARG A 22 -2.50 -2.62 17.30
C ARG A 22 -1.11 -2.97 17.81
N ARG A 23 -0.08 -2.88 16.96
CA ARG A 23 1.31 -3.20 17.30
C ARG A 23 1.94 -2.12 18.19
N GLY A 24 1.50 -0.87 18.05
CA GLY A 24 2.10 0.30 18.69
C GLY A 24 2.77 1.19 17.64
N LEU A 25 2.81 2.50 17.89
CA LEU A 25 3.48 3.49 17.01
C LEU A 25 4.75 4.08 17.64
N ASP A 26 5.03 3.72 18.88
CA ASP A 26 6.15 4.20 19.70
C ASP A 26 7.52 3.77 19.17
N PHE A 27 7.57 2.67 18.43
CA PHE A 27 8.79 2.18 17.78
C PHE A 27 9.00 2.73 16.36
N GLU A 28 8.02 3.44 15.79
CA GLU A 28 8.11 3.96 14.43
C GLU A 28 8.82 5.32 14.41
N PRO A 29 9.96 5.44 13.71
CA PRO A 29 10.64 6.72 13.58
C PRO A 29 9.76 7.75 12.87
N LEU A 30 9.84 9.02 13.28
CA LEU A 30 9.07 10.10 12.66
C LEU A 30 9.15 10.15 11.11
N PRO A 31 10.31 9.89 10.48
CA PRO A 31 10.39 9.79 9.01
C PRO A 31 9.48 8.72 8.41
N ILE A 32 9.33 7.56 9.06
CA ILE A 32 8.44 6.48 8.61
C ILE A 32 6.98 6.89 8.74
N ILE A 33 6.62 7.52 9.85
CA ILE A 33 5.26 8.06 10.04
C ILE A 33 4.93 9.08 8.94
N ALA A 34 5.89 9.95 8.59
CA ALA A 34 5.72 10.93 7.52
C ALA A 34 5.55 10.26 6.14
N ILE A 35 6.38 9.25 5.83
CA ILE A 35 6.26 8.47 4.58
C ILE A 35 4.90 7.78 4.50
N GLY A 36 4.47 7.10 5.57
CA GLY A 36 3.16 6.45 5.65
C GLY A 36 2.00 7.43 5.48
N THR A 37 2.12 8.65 6.03
CA THR A 37 1.13 9.71 5.86
C THR A 37 1.04 10.17 4.40
N VAL A 38 2.18 10.41 3.74
CA VAL A 38 2.22 10.76 2.31
C VAL A 38 1.60 9.64 1.47
N GLN A 39 1.91 8.38 1.78
CA GLN A 39 1.35 7.22 1.10
C GLN A 39 -0.17 7.15 1.30
N THR A 40 -0.68 7.42 2.51
CA THR A 40 -2.12 7.48 2.79
C THR A 40 -2.81 8.52 1.91
N LEU A 41 -2.22 9.72 1.80
CA LEU A 41 -2.76 10.79 0.96
C LEU A 41 -2.79 10.38 -0.52
N LEU A 42 -1.75 9.70 -1.02
CA LEU A 42 -1.70 9.19 -2.39
C LEU A 42 -2.76 8.11 -2.66
N VAL A 43 -2.97 7.18 -1.71
CA VAL A 43 -4.01 6.15 -1.81
C VAL A 43 -5.40 6.80 -1.85
N VAL A 44 -5.70 7.70 -0.92
CA VAL A 44 -6.98 8.43 -0.89
C VAL A 44 -7.18 9.22 -2.18
N PHE A 45 -6.15 9.92 -2.65
CA PHE A 45 -6.21 10.67 -3.91
C PHE A 45 -6.54 9.77 -5.11
N ALA A 46 -5.85 8.62 -5.24
CA ALA A 46 -6.13 7.67 -6.32
C ALA A 46 -7.57 7.14 -6.26
N VAL A 47 -8.07 6.82 -5.07
CA VAL A 47 -9.46 6.36 -4.85
C VAL A 47 -10.46 7.44 -5.22
N VAL A 48 -10.22 8.70 -4.83
CA VAL A 48 -11.06 9.84 -5.20
C VAL A 48 -11.12 10.01 -6.72
N LEU A 49 -9.98 9.89 -7.42
CA LEU A 49 -9.97 9.93 -8.89
C LEU A 49 -10.82 8.81 -9.50
N VAL A 50 -10.74 7.59 -8.95
CA VAL A 50 -11.56 6.45 -9.40
C VAL A 50 -13.05 6.67 -9.13
N ALA A 51 -13.41 7.18 -7.95
CA ALA A 51 -14.79 7.45 -7.54
C ALA A 51 -15.43 8.51 -8.44
N THR A 52 -14.71 9.61 -8.69
CA THR A 52 -15.12 10.73 -9.55
C THR A 52 -15.06 10.43 -11.05
N ARG A 53 -14.67 9.20 -11.44
CA ARG A 53 -14.49 8.78 -12.85
C ARG A 53 -13.49 9.67 -13.62
N SER A 54 -12.50 10.21 -12.94
CA SER A 54 -11.49 11.07 -13.55
C SER A 54 -10.76 10.37 -14.70
N ARG A 55 -10.43 11.12 -15.75
CA ARG A 55 -9.56 10.62 -16.85
C ARG A 55 -8.18 10.20 -16.35
N TRP A 56 -7.72 10.73 -15.22
CA TRP A 56 -6.43 10.38 -14.62
C TRP A 56 -6.45 9.12 -13.76
N ALA A 57 -7.64 8.58 -13.43
CA ALA A 57 -7.77 7.46 -12.51
C ALA A 57 -6.96 6.21 -12.89
N PRO A 58 -6.91 5.77 -14.16
CA PRO A 58 -6.11 4.60 -14.52
C PRO A 58 -4.60 4.83 -14.34
N LEU A 59 -4.10 6.03 -14.64
CA LEU A 59 -2.69 6.36 -14.45
C LEU A 59 -2.35 6.41 -12.96
N ALA A 60 -3.19 7.06 -12.16
CA ALA A 60 -3.04 7.09 -10.71
C ALA A 60 -3.03 5.68 -10.12
N ALA A 61 -3.90 4.78 -10.59
CA ALA A 61 -3.93 3.40 -10.15
C ALA A 61 -2.62 2.64 -10.44
N VAL A 62 -2.05 2.81 -11.64
CA VAL A 62 -0.75 2.23 -11.99
C VAL A 62 0.34 2.73 -11.06
N VAL A 63 0.47 4.05 -10.92
CA VAL A 63 1.55 4.67 -10.15
C VAL A 63 1.41 4.34 -8.67
N VAL A 64 0.27 4.63 -8.07
CA VAL A 64 0.05 4.44 -6.63
C VAL A 64 0.08 2.96 -6.27
N GLY A 65 -0.58 2.08 -7.03
CA GLY A 65 -0.55 0.64 -6.76
C GLY A 65 0.87 0.05 -6.86
N SER A 66 1.67 0.49 -7.84
CA SER A 66 3.05 -0.01 -8.00
C SER A 66 3.98 0.51 -6.90
N VAL A 67 3.92 1.80 -6.58
CA VAL A 67 4.71 2.41 -5.50
C VAL A 67 4.35 1.78 -4.16
N ASN A 68 3.06 1.57 -3.90
CA ASN A 68 2.57 0.95 -2.68
C ASN A 68 3.08 -0.49 -2.55
N ALA A 69 2.93 -1.32 -3.59
CA ALA A 69 3.42 -2.71 -3.57
C ALA A 69 4.94 -2.77 -3.32
N ALA A 70 5.72 -1.94 -4.02
CA ALA A 70 7.16 -1.87 -3.83
C ALA A 70 7.52 -1.39 -2.41
N GLY A 71 6.86 -0.36 -1.92
CA GLY A 71 7.07 0.18 -0.56
C GLY A 71 6.83 -0.87 0.51
N PHE A 72 5.70 -1.59 0.47
CA PHE A 72 5.41 -2.65 1.43
C PHE A 72 6.42 -3.81 1.39
N ILE A 73 6.88 -4.20 0.20
CA ILE A 73 7.93 -5.22 0.08
C ILE A 73 9.23 -4.72 0.70
N LEU A 74 9.68 -3.52 0.33
CA LEU A 74 10.94 -2.93 0.81
C LEU A 74 10.93 -2.74 2.33
N GLN A 75 9.80 -2.31 2.89
CA GLN A 75 9.71 -1.94 4.29
C GLN A 75 9.51 -3.14 5.21
N HIS A 76 8.72 -4.13 4.82
CA HIS A 76 8.33 -5.23 5.71
C HIS A 76 8.86 -6.61 5.31
N VAL A 77 9.06 -6.86 4.02
CA VAL A 77 9.42 -8.22 3.57
C VAL A 77 10.93 -8.38 3.42
N LEU A 78 11.63 -7.31 3.02
CA LEU A 78 13.08 -7.34 2.97
C LEU A 78 13.70 -7.35 4.37
N PRO A 79 14.94 -7.85 4.50
CA PRO A 79 15.71 -7.70 5.74
C PRO A 79 15.87 -6.22 6.11
N ALA A 80 16.32 -5.92 7.32
CA ALA A 80 16.48 -4.54 7.82
C ALA A 80 17.63 -3.74 7.16
N TRP A 81 17.82 -3.88 5.84
CA TRP A 81 18.86 -3.25 5.01
C TRP A 81 18.83 -1.73 5.04
N PHE A 82 17.68 -1.11 5.32
CA PHE A 82 17.51 0.33 5.32
C PHE A 82 17.46 0.94 6.73
N GLY A 83 17.89 0.16 7.74
CA GLY A 83 18.06 0.63 9.12
C GLY A 83 16.79 1.26 9.68
N PRO A 84 16.80 2.54 10.12
CA PRO A 84 15.61 3.21 10.66
C PRO A 84 14.43 3.36 9.69
N LEU A 85 14.63 3.06 8.40
CA LEU A 85 13.57 3.09 7.39
C LEU A 85 12.97 1.69 7.12
N SER A 86 13.39 0.67 7.86
CA SER A 86 12.85 -0.69 7.76
C SER A 86 11.93 -0.99 8.95
N ASP A 87 10.77 -1.58 8.67
CA ASP A 87 9.90 -2.24 9.65
C ASP A 87 9.80 -3.72 9.25
N SER A 88 10.97 -4.38 9.18
CA SER A 88 11.12 -5.72 8.64
C SER A 88 10.42 -6.75 9.52
N PHE A 89 9.59 -7.60 8.92
CA PHE A 89 8.88 -8.67 9.63
C PHE A 89 9.72 -9.95 9.74
N ILE A 90 10.73 -10.12 8.89
CA ILE A 90 11.62 -11.29 8.94
C ILE A 90 12.74 -11.13 9.97
N ASP A 91 13.18 -9.89 10.20
CA ASP A 91 14.21 -9.54 11.19
C ASP A 91 13.63 -8.69 12.34
N ALA A 92 12.33 -8.83 12.61
CA ALA A 92 11.63 -8.02 13.61
C ALA A 92 12.16 -8.29 15.02
N PRO A 93 12.62 -7.26 15.76
CA PRO A 93 12.85 -7.42 17.18
C PRO A 93 11.53 -7.67 17.94
N PRO A 94 11.56 -8.30 19.14
CA PRO A 94 10.35 -8.74 19.84
C PRO A 94 9.36 -7.62 20.21
N ASP A 95 9.83 -6.39 20.35
CA ASP A 95 9.05 -5.19 20.68
C ASP A 95 8.22 -4.64 19.50
N ARG A 96 8.41 -5.17 18.28
CA ARG A 96 7.61 -4.80 17.09
C ARG A 96 6.27 -5.53 17.00
N HIS A 97 6.05 -6.51 17.86
CA HIS A 97 4.79 -7.26 18.01
C HIS A 97 4.21 -7.81 16.70
N VAL A 98 5.07 -8.16 15.74
CA VAL A 98 4.68 -8.76 14.46
C VAL A 98 4.01 -10.10 14.71
N SER A 99 2.87 -10.32 14.06
CA SER A 99 2.04 -11.51 14.24
C SER A 99 1.63 -12.13 12.91
N ALA A 100 1.02 -13.31 12.94
CA ALA A 100 0.46 -13.93 11.74
C ALA A 100 -0.58 -13.01 11.05
N PHE A 101 -1.36 -12.25 11.83
CA PHE A 101 -2.29 -11.26 11.30
C PHE A 101 -1.55 -10.16 10.53
N SER A 102 -0.45 -9.64 11.07
CA SER A 102 0.40 -8.62 10.41
C SER A 102 0.90 -9.12 9.06
N TRP A 103 1.40 -10.35 9.01
CA TRP A 103 1.82 -11.01 7.77
C TRP A 103 0.69 -11.13 6.74
N VAL A 104 -0.49 -11.59 7.15
CA VAL A 104 -1.65 -11.70 6.26
C VAL A 104 -2.01 -10.34 5.67
N VAL A 105 -2.04 -9.30 6.50
CA VAL A 105 -2.43 -7.95 6.07
C VAL A 105 -1.40 -7.37 5.10
N VAL A 106 -0.09 -7.48 5.38
CA VAL A 106 0.97 -7.03 4.45
C VAL A 106 0.89 -7.74 3.10
N LEU A 107 0.70 -9.06 3.09
CA LEU A 107 0.59 -9.83 1.85
C LEU A 107 -0.65 -9.43 1.04
N LEU A 108 -1.79 -9.21 1.70
CA LEU A 108 -2.99 -8.71 1.05
C LEU A 108 -2.79 -7.29 0.50
N ASP A 109 -2.05 -6.43 1.20
CA ASP A 109 -1.76 -5.07 0.75
C ASP A 109 -0.96 -5.10 -0.56
N ILE A 110 0.12 -5.88 -0.59
CA ILE A 110 0.94 -6.09 -1.78
C ILE A 110 0.10 -6.64 -2.94
N LEU A 111 -0.68 -7.70 -2.71
CA LEU A 111 -1.50 -8.33 -3.74
C LEU A 111 -2.58 -7.38 -4.28
N SER A 112 -3.30 -6.69 -3.40
CA SER A 112 -4.37 -5.77 -3.79
C SER A 112 -3.82 -4.55 -4.53
N ALA A 113 -2.65 -4.04 -4.15
CA ALA A 113 -1.95 -2.96 -4.83
C ALA A 113 -1.50 -3.35 -6.24
N VAL A 114 -0.94 -4.56 -6.42
CA VAL A 114 -0.57 -5.10 -7.75
C VAL A 114 -1.79 -5.27 -8.65
N VAL A 115 -2.89 -5.80 -8.09
CA VAL A 115 -4.15 -5.96 -8.83
C VAL A 115 -4.73 -4.60 -9.22
N PHE A 116 -4.67 -3.60 -8.34
CA PHE A 116 -5.11 -2.24 -8.64
C PHE A 116 -4.27 -1.58 -9.74
N ALA A 117 -2.94 -1.71 -9.67
CA ALA A 117 -2.04 -1.20 -10.70
C ALA A 117 -2.29 -1.88 -12.06
N THR A 118 -2.47 -3.20 -12.06
CA THR A 118 -2.75 -3.98 -13.27
C THR A 118 -4.09 -3.58 -13.89
N ALA A 119 -5.14 -3.42 -13.08
CA ALA A 119 -6.44 -2.92 -13.55
C ALA A 119 -6.33 -1.52 -14.17
N GLY A 120 -5.52 -0.64 -13.59
CA GLY A 120 -5.19 0.67 -14.16
C GLY A 120 -4.49 0.55 -15.52
N GLY A 121 -3.48 -0.31 -15.63
CA GLY A 121 -2.74 -0.56 -16.87
C GLY A 121 -3.62 -1.12 -17.98
N LEU A 122 -4.49 -2.08 -17.67
CA LEU A 122 -5.46 -2.63 -18.61
C LEU A 122 -6.45 -1.55 -19.09
N ALA A 123 -6.95 -0.70 -18.18
CA ALA A 123 -7.84 0.40 -18.54
C ALA A 123 -7.16 1.45 -19.43
N LEU A 124 -5.87 1.72 -19.25
CA LEU A 124 -5.09 2.58 -20.15
C LEU A 124 -4.93 1.97 -21.55
N ARG A 125 -4.69 0.65 -21.63
CA ARG A 125 -4.55 -0.05 -22.93
C ARG A 125 -5.85 0.03 -23.73
N VAL A 126 -6.99 -0.26 -23.11
CA VAL A 126 -8.31 -0.17 -23.77
C VAL A 126 -8.57 1.23 -24.33
N ARG A 127 -8.20 2.29 -23.59
CA ARG A 127 -8.38 3.68 -24.06
C ARG A 127 -7.53 4.05 -25.26
N LYS A 128 -6.37 3.40 -25.47
CA LYS A 128 -5.48 3.66 -26.61
C LYS A 128 -5.90 2.90 -27.88
N SER A 129 -6.81 1.94 -27.77
CA SER A 129 -7.30 1.12 -28.89
C SER A 129 -8.52 1.74 -29.61
N PHE A 130 -8.96 2.92 -29.19
CA PHE A 130 -9.97 3.75 -29.84
C PHE A 130 -9.33 5.07 -30.29
#